data_AF-A0A8X6IYE0-F1
#
_entry.id   AF-A0A8X6IYE0-F1
#
_cell.length_a   1.000
_cell.length_b   1.000
_cell.length_c   1.000
_cell.angle_alpha   90.00
_cell.angle_beta   90.00
_cell.angle_gamma   90.00
#
_symmetry.space_group_name_H-M   'P 1'
#
loop_
_entity.id
_entity.type
_entity.pdbx_description
1 polymer ?
#
loop_
_entity_poly.entity_id
_entity_poly.type
_entity_poly.pdbx_seq_one_letter_code
_entity_poly.pdbx_strand_id
1 'polypeptide(L)'
;MLWKILVAIATFFSRPFHGPEQPFEISLTGPKSWKEATIAMKALHNEEGDMRFSPEYRHGAGIKNETFRWRNKGTGKAEIPYYIHPSIQNLAPLIKKAIDQYHKLTCLRFVERGQKHTDYVYMFKDSG
;
A
#
# COMPACT_ATOMS: atom_id res chain seq x y z
N MET A 1 -38.58 6.73 -44.59
CA MET A 1 -37.48 7.27 -43.75
C MET A 1 -37.47 6.64 -42.34
N LEU A 2 -37.49 5.31 -42.20
CA LEU A 2 -37.55 4.68 -40.86
C LEU A 2 -36.86 3.31 -40.72
N TRP A 3 -36.07 2.87 -41.70
CA TRP A 3 -35.32 1.61 -41.58
C TRP A 3 -33.86 1.81 -41.14
N LYS A 4 -33.22 2.95 -41.47
CA LYS A 4 -31.78 3.14 -41.27
C LYS A 4 -31.34 3.38 -39.82
N ILE A 5 -32.26 3.44 -38.84
CA ILE A 5 -31.94 3.73 -37.44
C ILE A 5 -31.71 2.46 -36.60
N LEU A 6 -32.21 1.29 -37.03
CA LEU A 6 -32.13 0.07 -36.21
C LEU A 6 -30.76 -0.66 -36.25
N VAL A 7 -29.84 -0.28 -37.13
CA VAL A 7 -28.52 -0.94 -37.21
C VAL A 7 -27.45 -0.25 -36.34
N ALA A 8 -27.70 0.98 -35.88
CA ALA A 8 -26.73 1.71 -35.05
C ALA A 8 -26.77 1.35 -33.55
N ILE A 9 -27.80 0.62 -33.10
CA ILE A 9 -27.98 0.25 -31.68
C ILE A 9 -27.37 -1.12 -31.36
N ALA A 10 -27.12 -1.96 -32.37
CA ALA A 10 -26.61 -3.32 -32.18
C ALA A 10 -25.08 -3.44 -32.04
N THR A 11 -24.31 -2.35 -32.18
CA THR A 11 -22.83 -2.38 -32.04
C THR A 11 -22.33 -1.84 -30.71
N PHE A 12 -23.21 -1.28 -29.86
CA PHE A 12 -22.81 -0.78 -28.54
C PHE A 12 -22.87 -1.85 -27.43
N PHE A 13 -23.59 -2.95 -27.62
CA PHE A 13 -23.76 -4.00 -26.60
C PHE A 13 -22.91 -5.25 -26.82
N SER A 14 -22.03 -5.25 -27.83
CA SER A 14 -21.19 -6.41 -28.18
C SER A 14 -19.71 -6.19 -27.88
N ARG A 15 -19.35 -5.23 -27.03
CA ARG A 15 -18.01 -5.23 -26.45
C ARG A 15 -18.06 -6.11 -25.21
N PRO A 16 -17.61 -7.39 -25.28
CA PRO A 16 -17.23 -8.10 -24.08
C PRO A 16 -16.32 -7.17 -23.28
N PHE A 17 -16.67 -7.00 -22.01
CA PHE A 17 -15.84 -6.31 -21.03
C PHE A 17 -14.55 -7.13 -20.90
N HIS A 18 -13.65 -6.97 -21.86
CA HIS A 18 -12.28 -7.43 -21.74
C HIS A 18 -11.70 -6.53 -20.65
N GLY A 19 -11.52 -7.10 -19.46
CA GLY A 19 -10.51 -6.57 -18.54
C GLY A 19 -9.20 -6.39 -19.31
N PRO A 20 -8.28 -5.51 -18.84
CA PRO A 20 -7.12 -5.12 -19.62
C PRO A 20 -6.39 -6.35 -20.18
N GLU A 21 -6.47 -6.55 -21.51
CA GLU A 21 -5.81 -7.64 -22.25
C GLU A 21 -4.28 -7.51 -22.24
N GLN A 22 -3.75 -6.48 -21.60
CA GLN A 22 -2.33 -6.26 -21.53
C GLN A 22 -1.69 -7.24 -20.53
N PRO A 23 -0.61 -7.94 -20.92
CA PRO A 23 0.17 -8.73 -19.98
C PRO A 23 0.62 -7.83 -18.83
N PHE A 24 0.51 -8.34 -17.61
CA PHE A 24 0.92 -7.58 -16.43
C PHE A 24 2.41 -7.30 -16.50
N GLU A 25 2.79 -6.01 -16.57
CA GLU A 25 4.19 -5.62 -16.61
C GLU A 25 4.84 -5.85 -15.24
N ILE A 26 5.69 -6.88 -15.16
CA ILE A 26 6.40 -7.21 -13.92
C ILE A 26 7.57 -6.24 -13.78
N SER A 27 7.40 -5.23 -12.93
CA SER A 27 8.50 -4.36 -12.53
C SER A 27 9.43 -5.07 -11.53
N LEU A 28 10.62 -4.50 -11.30
CA LEU A 28 11.53 -4.93 -10.23
C LEU A 28 10.86 -4.84 -8.84
N THR A 29 9.99 -3.84 -8.63
CA THR A 29 9.41 -3.51 -7.32
C THR A 29 7.91 -3.23 -7.39
N GLY A 30 7.14 -3.80 -6.46
CA GLY A 30 5.68 -3.64 -6.41
C GLY A 30 4.93 -4.92 -6.80
N PRO A 31 3.63 -4.81 -7.10
CA PRO A 31 2.80 -5.96 -7.45
C PRO A 31 3.39 -6.79 -8.59
N LYS A 32 3.29 -8.12 -8.47
CA LYS A 32 3.78 -9.10 -9.45
C LYS A 32 2.67 -9.74 -10.26
N SER A 33 1.42 -9.36 -9.99
CA SER A 33 0.24 -9.84 -10.70
C SER A 33 -0.90 -8.82 -10.63
N TRP A 34 -1.90 -8.99 -11.51
CA TRP A 34 -3.15 -8.23 -11.44
C TRP A 34 -3.85 -8.35 -10.09
N LYS A 35 -3.80 -9.52 -9.45
CA LYS A 35 -4.37 -9.75 -8.12
C LYS A 35 -3.68 -8.88 -7.08
N GLU A 36 -2.35 -8.89 -7.05
CA GLU A 36 -1.59 -8.05 -6.12
C GLU A 36 -1.79 -6.55 -6.41
N ALA A 37 -1.89 -6.16 -7.68
CA ALA A 37 -2.12 -4.77 -8.06
C ALA A 37 -3.51 -4.29 -7.60
N THR A 38 -4.52 -5.15 -7.72
CA THR A 38 -5.86 -4.89 -7.20
C THR A 38 -5.84 -4.71 -5.69
N ILE A 39 -5.15 -5.59 -4.96
CA ILE A 39 -5.02 -5.47 -3.50
C ILE A 39 -4.32 -4.16 -3.13
N ALA A 40 -3.21 -3.84 -3.80
CA ALA A 40 -2.47 -2.60 -3.56
C ALA A 40 -3.31 -1.34 -3.83
N MET A 41 -4.12 -1.36 -4.90
CA MET A 41 -5.03 -0.27 -5.24
C MET A 41 -6.15 -0.10 -4.20
N LYS A 42 -6.78 -1.20 -3.77
CA LYS A 42 -7.80 -1.16 -2.70
C LYS A 42 -7.24 -0.60 -1.40
N ALA A 43 -6.04 -1.05 -1.01
CA ALA A 43 -5.34 -0.54 0.16
C ALA A 43 -5.06 0.97 0.03
N LEU A 44 -4.63 1.45 -1.14
CA LEU A 44 -4.42 2.87 -1.40
C LEU A 44 -5.69 3.72 -1.22
N HIS A 45 -6.86 3.13 -1.42
CA HIS A 45 -8.15 3.83 -1.31
C HIS A 45 -8.91 3.53 0.00
N ASN A 46 -8.30 2.79 0.93
CA ASN A 46 -8.95 2.31 2.16
C ASN A 46 -10.24 1.51 1.91
N GLU A 47 -10.35 0.83 0.77
CA GLU A 47 -11.60 0.15 0.41
C GLU A 47 -11.90 -1.03 1.35
N GLU A 48 -10.89 -1.55 2.04
CA GLU A 48 -11.01 -2.66 2.98
C GLU A 48 -10.93 -2.21 4.45
N GLY A 49 -10.90 -0.91 4.72
CA GLY A 49 -10.82 -0.37 6.08
C GLY A 49 -9.48 -0.63 6.78
N ASP A 50 -8.40 -0.81 6.01
CA ASP A 50 -7.04 -1.13 6.46
C ASP A 50 -6.21 0.12 6.85
N MET A 51 -6.76 1.32 6.66
CA MET A 51 -6.21 2.58 7.13
C MET A 51 -7.02 3.17 8.29
N ARG A 52 -6.32 3.50 9.38
CA ARG A 52 -6.86 4.28 10.50
C ARG A 52 -6.57 5.76 10.28
N PHE A 53 -7.60 6.58 10.25
CA PHE A 53 -7.45 8.04 10.17
C PHE A 53 -7.29 8.64 11.55
N SER A 54 -6.26 9.49 11.71
CA SER A 54 -6.17 10.34 12.88
C SER A 54 -7.37 11.29 12.92
N PRO A 55 -7.95 11.57 14.09
CA PRO A 55 -8.96 12.61 14.23
C PRO A 55 -8.51 13.96 13.65
N GLU A 56 -7.20 14.22 13.69
CA GLU A 56 -6.53 15.43 13.21
C GLU A 56 -6.36 15.48 11.68
N TYR A 57 -6.55 14.36 10.97
CA TYR A 57 -6.39 14.29 9.52
C TYR A 57 -7.40 13.36 8.85
N ARG A 58 -8.37 13.95 8.13
CA ARG A 58 -9.48 13.24 7.49
C ARG A 58 -9.45 13.27 5.95
N HIS A 59 -8.37 13.73 5.34
CA HIS A 59 -8.31 13.99 3.90
C HIS A 59 -7.58 12.90 3.11
N GLY A 60 -8.22 11.74 2.97
CA GLY A 60 -7.78 10.65 2.08
C GLY A 60 -6.44 10.00 2.46
N ALA A 61 -5.99 9.06 1.63
CA ALA A 61 -4.79 8.25 1.88
C ALA A 61 -3.47 9.02 1.67
N GLY A 62 -3.50 10.11 0.92
CA GLY A 62 -2.32 10.88 0.53
C GLY A 62 -2.02 12.03 1.48
N ILE A 63 -1.19 11.81 2.50
CA ILE A 63 -0.73 12.89 3.37
C ILE A 63 0.37 13.69 2.69
N LYS A 64 0.16 15.00 2.49
CA LYS A 64 1.15 15.88 1.82
C LYS A 64 2.11 16.58 2.78
N ASN A 65 1.66 16.84 4.01
CA ASN A 65 2.44 17.61 4.97
C ASN A 65 3.63 16.80 5.53
N GLU A 66 4.82 17.38 5.49
CA GLU A 66 6.08 16.78 5.93
C GLU A 66 6.10 16.46 7.43
N THR A 67 5.26 17.13 8.23
CA THR A 67 5.17 16.86 9.68
C THR A 67 4.72 15.44 10.00
N PHE A 68 4.03 14.77 9.08
CA PHE A 68 3.57 13.38 9.23
C PHE A 68 4.55 12.35 8.65
N ARG A 69 5.75 12.79 8.24
CA ARG A 69 6.79 11.89 7.72
C ARG A 69 7.71 11.46 8.85
N TRP A 70 8.21 10.23 8.73
CA TRP A 70 9.33 9.76 9.54
C TRP A 70 10.53 10.69 9.30
N ARG A 71 10.93 11.41 10.34
CA ARG A 71 11.93 12.48 10.21
C ARG A 71 13.28 11.94 9.77
N ASN A 72 13.86 12.60 8.79
CA ASN A 72 15.26 12.47 8.46
C ASN A 72 16.06 13.39 9.40
N LYS A 73 16.93 12.82 10.25
CA LYS A 73 17.77 13.60 11.19
C LYS A 73 18.95 14.30 10.49
N GLY A 74 18.72 14.86 9.30
CA GLY A 74 19.75 15.51 8.48
C GLY A 74 20.77 14.56 7.83
N THR A 75 20.59 13.24 7.94
CA THR A 75 21.53 12.21 7.45
C THR A 75 21.18 11.68 6.06
N GLY A 76 20.08 12.14 5.46
CA GLY A 76 19.60 11.63 4.17
C GLY A 76 18.81 10.32 4.26
N LYS A 77 18.70 9.71 5.45
CA LYS A 77 18.03 8.42 5.67
C LYS A 77 16.98 8.57 6.77
N ALA A 78 15.73 8.24 6.43
CA ALA A 78 14.67 8.18 7.43
C ALA A 78 14.80 6.86 8.21
N GLU A 79 15.01 6.97 9.52
CA GLU A 79 14.98 5.85 10.44
C GLU A 79 13.56 5.65 10.96
N ILE A 80 13.06 4.41 10.87
CA ILE A 80 11.71 4.02 11.32
C ILE A 80 11.89 2.99 12.44
N PRO A 81 11.84 3.42 13.71
CA PRO A 81 11.88 2.48 14.81
C PRO A 81 10.65 1.57 14.81
N TYR A 82 10.84 0.28 15.11
CA TYR A 82 9.73 -0.67 15.20
C TYR A 82 9.88 -1.62 16.38
N TYR A 83 8.73 -2.15 16.83
CA TYR A 83 8.64 -3.18 17.86
C TYR A 83 7.64 -4.25 17.41
N ILE A 84 8.07 -5.52 17.48
CA ILE A 84 7.22 -6.68 17.22
C ILE A 84 6.77 -7.23 18.57
N HIS A 85 5.47 -7.15 18.83
CA HIS A 85 4.90 -7.65 20.08
C HIS A 85 4.92 -9.19 20.11
N PRO A 86 5.12 -9.82 21.30
CA PRO A 86 5.14 -11.28 21.43
C PRO A 86 3.94 -12.01 20.85
N SER A 87 2.76 -11.37 20.80
CA SER A 87 1.54 -11.95 20.22
C SER A 87 1.65 -12.31 18.73
N ILE A 88 2.63 -11.76 18.02
CA ILE A 88 2.90 -12.02 16.60
C ILE A 88 4.34 -12.47 16.35
N GLN A 89 5.03 -12.97 17.40
CA GLN A 89 6.45 -13.35 17.29
C GLN A 89 6.69 -14.43 16.22
N ASN A 90 5.71 -15.31 16.00
CA ASN A 90 5.75 -16.32 14.95
C ASN A 90 5.81 -15.72 13.53
N LEU A 91 5.35 -14.47 13.34
CA LEU A 91 5.42 -13.74 12.07
C LEU A 91 6.71 -12.92 11.92
N ALA A 92 7.54 -12.82 12.96
CA ALA A 92 8.75 -12.00 12.93
C ALA A 92 9.69 -12.30 11.74
N PRO A 93 9.93 -13.57 11.33
CA PRO A 93 10.75 -13.85 10.15
C PRO A 93 10.18 -13.26 8.85
N LEU A 94 8.86 -13.31 8.69
CA LEU A 94 8.17 -12.76 7.52
C LEU A 94 8.23 -11.23 7.51
N ILE A 95 7.98 -10.59 8.67
CA ILE A 95 8.09 -9.14 8.85
C ILE A 95 9.51 -8.67 8.54
N LYS A 96 10.53 -9.36 9.07
CA LYS A 96 11.94 -9.03 8.80
C LYS A 96 12.30 -9.16 7.32
N LYS A 97 11.79 -10.19 6.63
CA LYS A 97 11.96 -10.33 5.18
C LYS A 97 11.32 -9.17 4.40
N ALA A 98 10.16 -8.67 4.83
CA ALA A 98 9.52 -7.49 4.22
C ALA A 98 10.34 -6.22 4.48
N ILE A 99 10.85 -6.02 5.70
CA ILE A 99 11.75 -4.92 6.05
C ILE A 99 13.01 -4.92 5.18
N ASP A 100 13.62 -6.09 4.97
CA ASP A 100 14.82 -6.23 4.13
C ASP A 100 14.60 -5.75 2.69
N GLN A 101 13.38 -5.87 2.16
CA GLN A 101 13.06 -5.33 0.84
C GLN A 101 13.20 -3.80 0.82
N TYR A 102 12.70 -3.11 1.84
CA TYR A 102 12.88 -1.66 1.97
C TYR A 102 14.36 -1.28 2.10
N HIS A 103 15.13 -2.04 2.88
CA HIS A 103 16.56 -1.77 3.05
C HIS A 103 17.33 -1.87 1.73
N LYS A 104 16.98 -2.85 0.89
CA LYS A 104 17.61 -3.11 -0.41
C LYS A 104 17.20 -2.11 -1.48
N LEU A 105 15.93 -1.71 -1.48
CA LEU A 105 15.31 -0.99 -2.61
C LEU A 105 15.14 0.51 -2.36
N THR A 106 15.30 0.98 -1.12
CA THR A 106 15.03 2.36 -0.73
C THR A 106 16.08 2.89 0.25
N CYS A 107 16.02 4.18 0.56
CA CYS A 107 16.82 4.81 1.62
C CYS A 107 16.22 4.63 3.03
N LEU A 108 15.03 4.02 3.17
CA LEU A 108 14.36 3.83 4.45
C LEU A 108 15.10 2.78 5.29
N ARG A 109 15.26 3.06 6.58
CA ARG A 109 15.94 2.16 7.53
C ARG A 109 15.07 1.87 8.73
N PHE A 110 14.46 0.70 8.74
CA PHE A 110 13.81 0.17 9.92
C PHE A 110 14.86 -0.28 10.95
N VAL A 111 14.68 0.14 12.20
CA VAL A 111 15.59 -0.17 13.31
C VAL A 111 14.80 -0.71 14.50
N GLU A 112 15.36 -1.67 15.23
CA GLU A 112 14.72 -2.15 16.46
C GLU A 112 14.58 -0.99 17.47
N ARG A 113 13.42 -0.93 18.12
CA ARG A 113 13.11 0.14 19.06
C ARG A 113 14.00 0.07 20.30
N GLY A 114 14.79 1.13 20.54
CA GLY A 114 15.41 1.41 21.83
C GLY A 114 14.65 2.47 22.65
N GLN A 115 15.17 2.76 23.85
CA GLN A 115 14.52 3.68 24.81
C GLN A 115 14.39 5.13 24.32
N LYS A 116 15.28 5.58 23.42
CA LYS A 116 15.30 6.95 22.88
C LYS A 116 14.21 7.23 21.82
N HIS A 117 13.47 6.21 21.38
CA HIS A 117 12.47 6.34 20.31
C HIS A 117 11.08 6.59 20.91
N THR A 118 10.60 7.83 20.77
CA THR A 118 9.25 8.24 21.16
C THR A 118 8.22 7.85 20.12
N ASP A 119 8.53 8.06 18.83
CA ASP A 119 7.70 7.68 17.69
C ASP A 119 8.23 6.37 17.10
N TYR A 120 7.37 5.36 16.98
CA TYR A 120 7.74 4.04 16.46
C TYR A 120 6.51 3.27 15.95
N VAL A 121 6.75 2.28 15.10
CA VAL A 121 5.71 1.35 14.64
C VAL A 121 5.57 0.22 15.65
N TYR A 122 4.38 0.08 16.24
CA TYR A 122 4.05 -1.01 17.15
C TYR A 122 3.23 -2.08 16.42
N MET A 123 3.82 -3.24 16.16
CA MET A 123 3.19 -4.33 15.43
C MET A 123 2.67 -5.37 16.44
N PHE A 124 1.36 -5.60 16.45
CA PHE A 124 0.71 -6.52 17.37
C PHE A 124 -0.51 -7.18 16.72
N LYS A 125 -1.05 -8.21 17.39
CA LYS A 125 -2.32 -8.82 16.99
C LYS A 125 -3.43 -8.03 17.67
N ASP A 126 -4.21 -7.30 16.88
CA ASP A 126 -5.41 -6.64 17.38
C ASP A 126 -6.54 -7.66 17.59
N SER A 127 -7.49 -7.37 18.47
CA SER A 127 -8.62 -8.25 18.77
C SER A 127 -9.70 -8.28 17.69
N GLY A 128 -9.64 -7.35 16.72
CA GLY A 128 -10.72 -7.12 15.75
C GLY A 128 -11.76 -6.18 16.34
#